data_AF-A0AAX3PG86-F1
#
_entry.id   AF-A0AAX3PG86-F1
#
_cell.length_a   1.000
_cell.length_b   1.000
_cell.length_c   1.000
_cell.angle_alpha   90.00
_cell.angle_beta   90.00
_cell.angle_gamma   90.00
#
_symmetry.space_group_name_H-M   'P 1'
#
loop_
_entity.id
_entity.type
_entity.pdbx_description
1 polymer ?
#
loop_
_entity_poly.entity_id
_entity_poly.type
_entity_poly.pdbx_seq_one_letter_code
_entity_poly.pdbx_strand_id
1 'polypeptide(L)'
;MSFKLDQDGHLVDYTIWNEQVAQELAQSLDLQLTPWHFEVLHAVRQFYTQFGHSPATRPLIKFLMKTINPAIDNAVLQDKFNTGLVARHLSRLAGIPKPANCL
;
A
#
# COMPACT_ATOMS: atom_id res chain seq x y z
N MET A 1 19.32 1.51 -5.11
CA MET A 1 18.82 2.79 -5.67
C MET A 1 18.76 3.79 -4.51
N SER A 2 18.84 5.10 -4.75
CA SER A 2 18.64 6.10 -3.67
C SER A 2 17.30 6.78 -3.87
N PHE A 3 16.37 6.59 -2.93
CA PHE A 3 15.09 7.31 -2.90
C PHE A 3 14.96 8.07 -1.57
N LYS A 4 14.14 9.12 -1.59
CA LYS A 4 13.87 9.92 -0.39
C LYS A 4 12.52 9.54 0.19
N LEU A 5 12.52 9.38 1.51
CA LEU A 5 11.31 9.22 2.31
C LEU A 5 11.03 10.51 3.09
N ASP A 6 9.76 10.76 3.34
CA ASP A 6 9.33 11.81 4.27
C ASP A 6 9.45 11.35 5.74
N GLN A 7 9.08 12.24 6.67
CA GLN A 7 9.15 11.97 8.12
C GLN A 7 8.23 10.82 8.58
N ASP A 8 7.23 10.45 7.77
CA ASP A 8 6.33 9.32 8.03
C ASP A 8 6.74 8.06 7.23
N GLY A 9 7.90 8.08 6.58
CA GLY A 9 8.42 6.98 5.78
C GLY A 9 7.70 6.77 4.44
N HIS A 10 6.99 7.77 3.92
CA HIS A 10 6.35 7.72 2.60
C HIS A 10 7.32 8.18 1.52
N LEU A 11 7.19 7.60 0.35
CA LEU A 11 8.01 7.95 -0.81
C LEU A 11 7.72 9.39 -1.23
N VAL A 12 8.75 10.25 -1.25
CA VAL A 12 8.61 11.67 -1.63
C VAL A 12 8.22 11.79 -3.11
N ASP A 13 8.80 10.94 -3.96
CA ASP A 13 8.48 10.86 -5.38
C ASP A 13 7.76 9.53 -5.65
N TYR A 14 6.44 9.55 -5.83
CA TYR A 14 5.65 8.34 -6.07
C TYR A 14 5.88 7.71 -7.45
N THR A 15 6.53 8.43 -8.37
CA THR A 15 6.77 7.99 -9.76
C THR A 15 7.94 7.02 -9.87
N ILE A 16 8.90 7.09 -8.95
CA ILE A 16 10.05 6.17 -8.88
C ILE A 16 9.71 4.83 -8.23
N TRP A 17 8.47 4.66 -7.75
CA TRP A 17 8.05 3.43 -7.10
C TRP A 17 8.17 2.23 -8.04
N ASN A 18 8.73 1.14 -7.51
CA ASN A 18 8.79 -0.18 -8.12
C ASN A 18 8.79 -1.24 -7.00
N GLU A 19 8.78 -2.52 -7.38
CA GLU A 19 8.75 -3.62 -6.41
C GLU A 19 9.97 -3.66 -5.48
N GLN A 20 11.14 -3.20 -5.95
CA GLN A 20 12.33 -3.10 -5.10
C GLN A 20 12.17 -1.99 -4.04
N VAL A 21 11.66 -0.82 -4.43
CA VAL A 21 11.35 0.28 -3.49
C VAL A 21 10.30 -0.16 -2.48
N ALA A 22 9.24 -0.85 -2.91
CA ALA A 22 8.25 -1.42 -2.01
C ALA A 22 8.87 -2.41 -1.00
N GLN A 23 9.79 -3.26 -1.46
CA GLN A 23 10.48 -4.21 -0.59
C GLN A 23 11.40 -3.52 0.42
N GLU A 24 12.13 -2.47 0.02
CA GLU A 24 12.94 -1.65 0.95
C GLU A 24 12.05 -0.93 1.98
N LEU A 25 10.90 -0.40 1.56
CA LEU A 25 9.90 0.19 2.47
C LEU A 25 9.36 -0.84 3.47
N ALA A 26 9.08 -2.06 3.01
CA ALA A 26 8.60 -3.14 3.86
C ALA A 26 9.68 -3.63 4.85
N GLN A 27 10.95 -3.65 4.45
CA GLN A 27 12.06 -3.97 5.35
C GLN A 27 12.15 -3.00 6.54
N SER A 28 11.82 -1.73 6.34
CA SER A 28 11.74 -0.75 7.45
C SER A 28 10.62 -1.04 8.47
N LEU A 29 9.74 -2.00 8.15
CA LEU A 29 8.61 -2.45 8.96
C LEU A 29 8.77 -3.92 9.38
N ASP A 30 9.97 -4.50 9.24
CA ASP A 30 10.25 -5.92 9.48
C ASP A 30 9.29 -6.85 8.70
N LEU A 31 8.87 -6.42 7.51
CA LEU A 31 7.94 -7.13 6.63
C LEU A 31 8.65 -7.56 5.33
N GLN A 32 8.50 -8.84 4.97
CA GLN A 32 8.95 -9.36 3.69
C GLN A 32 7.77 -9.44 2.71
N LEU A 33 7.87 -8.72 1.59
CA LEU A 33 6.84 -8.79 0.55
C LEU A 33 7.01 -10.07 -0.26
N THR A 34 5.91 -10.77 -0.41
CA THR A 34 5.79 -11.96 -1.26
C THR A 34 5.04 -11.59 -2.54
N PRO A 35 4.95 -12.46 -3.56
CA PRO A 35 4.20 -12.18 -4.78
C PRO A 35 2.76 -11.70 -4.51
N TRP A 36 2.09 -12.31 -3.54
CA TRP A 36 0.75 -11.90 -3.13
C TRP A 36 0.71 -10.47 -2.57
N HIS A 37 1.72 -10.06 -1.81
CA HIS A 37 1.79 -8.68 -1.32
C HIS A 37 1.95 -7.70 -2.48
N PHE A 38 2.80 -8.02 -3.46
CA PHE A 38 2.96 -7.18 -4.66
C PHE A 38 1.66 -7.06 -5.45
N GLU A 39 0.88 -8.14 -5.61
CA GLU A 39 -0.47 -8.06 -6.22
C GLU A 39 -1.37 -7.05 -5.49
N VAL A 40 -1.39 -7.09 -4.16
CA VAL A 40 -2.15 -6.14 -3.34
C VAL A 40 -1.66 -4.71 -3.53
N LEU A 41 -0.34 -4.47 -3.55
CA LEU A 41 0.23 -3.14 -3.75
C LEU A 41 -0.07 -2.59 -5.15
N HIS A 42 0.04 -3.43 -6.18
CA HIS A 42 -0.34 -3.06 -7.56
C HIS A 42 -1.83 -2.69 -7.64
N ALA A 43 -2.71 -3.46 -6.98
CA ALA A 43 -4.14 -3.15 -6.91
C ALA A 43 -4.41 -1.81 -6.18
N VAL A 44 -3.67 -1.50 -5.10
CA VAL A 44 -3.76 -0.19 -4.42
C VAL A 44 -3.35 0.95 -5.37
N ARG A 45 -2.28 0.78 -6.16
CA ARG A 45 -1.88 1.77 -7.17
C ARG A 45 -2.91 1.91 -8.29
N GLN A 46 -3.53 0.81 -8.70
CA GLN A 46 -4.63 0.83 -9.67
C GLN A 46 -5.83 1.60 -9.12
N PHE A 47 -6.20 1.39 -7.85
CA PHE A 47 -7.23 2.18 -7.18
C PHE A 47 -6.89 3.67 -7.24
N TYR A 48 -5.67 4.06 -6.85
CA TYR A 48 -5.26 5.47 -6.88
C TYR A 48 -5.33 6.05 -8.30
N THR A 49 -4.89 5.29 -9.31
CA THR A 49 -4.93 5.72 -10.72
C THR A 49 -6.37 5.88 -11.22
N GLN A 50 -7.29 5.04 -10.76
CA GLN A 50 -8.70 5.06 -11.17
C GLN A 50 -9.53 6.14 -10.45
N PHE A 51 -9.28 6.38 -9.17
CA PHE A 51 -10.09 7.27 -8.33
C PHE A 51 -9.42 8.62 -8.03
N GLY A 52 -8.12 8.76 -8.29
CA GLY A 52 -7.35 9.99 -8.07
C GLY A 52 -7.09 10.33 -6.60
N HIS A 53 -7.37 9.43 -5.67
CA HIS A 53 -7.16 9.64 -4.24
C HIS A 53 -6.82 8.33 -3.51
N SER A 54 -6.18 8.46 -2.35
CA SER A 54 -5.77 7.32 -1.53
C SER A 54 -7.00 6.63 -0.91
N PRO A 55 -7.09 5.29 -0.97
CA PRO A 55 -8.27 4.58 -0.49
C PRO A 55 -8.35 4.57 1.04
N ALA A 56 -9.57 4.70 1.57
CA ALA A 56 -9.86 4.33 2.96
C ALA A 56 -9.97 2.80 3.11
N THR A 57 -9.87 2.28 4.34
CA THR A 57 -9.82 0.82 4.62
C THR A 57 -10.99 0.04 4.01
N ARG A 58 -12.23 0.54 4.18
CA ARG A 58 -13.44 -0.13 3.65
C ARG A 58 -13.49 -0.18 2.11
N PRO A 59 -13.34 0.95 1.38
CA PRO A 59 -13.21 0.96 -0.07
C PRO A 59 -12.06 0.08 -0.58
N LEU A 60 -10.91 0.12 0.11
CA LEU A 60 -9.74 -0.68 -0.26
C LEU A 60 -10.06 -2.17 -0.23
N ILE A 61 -10.58 -2.68 0.89
CA ILE A 61 -10.93 -4.10 1.03
C ILE A 61 -11.92 -4.51 -0.07
N LYS A 62 -12.98 -3.72 -0.29
CA LYS A 62 -13.95 -4.00 -1.36
C LYS A 62 -13.31 -4.05 -2.75
N PHE A 63 -12.31 -3.20 -3.01
CA PHE A 63 -11.59 -3.20 -4.28
C PHE A 63 -10.70 -4.43 -4.41
N LEU A 64 -9.95 -4.79 -3.37
CA LEU A 64 -9.10 -5.98 -3.33
C LEU A 64 -9.91 -7.27 -3.47
N MET A 65 -11.07 -7.35 -2.83
CA MET A 65 -12.01 -8.47 -2.97
C MET A 65 -12.44 -8.71 -4.42
N LYS A 66 -12.63 -7.62 -5.18
CA LYS A 66 -13.04 -7.68 -6.58
C LYS A 66 -11.89 -7.92 -7.55
N THR A 67 -10.69 -7.46 -7.20
CA THR A 67 -9.54 -7.42 -8.13
C THR A 67 -8.63 -8.64 -7.95
N ILE A 68 -8.47 -9.12 -6.72
CA ILE A 68 -7.54 -10.21 -6.37
C ILE A 68 -8.31 -11.46 -5.97
N ASN A 69 -9.02 -11.40 -4.84
CA ASN A 69 -9.75 -12.56 -4.32
C ASN A 69 -10.86 -12.13 -3.35
N PRO A 70 -12.10 -12.61 -3.50
CA PRO A 70 -13.21 -12.31 -2.60
C PRO A 70 -13.00 -12.75 -1.15
N ALA A 71 -12.03 -13.63 -0.86
CA ALA A 71 -11.66 -14.04 0.50
C ALA A 71 -10.81 -12.99 1.25
N ILE A 72 -10.39 -11.91 0.61
CA ILE A 72 -9.62 -10.84 1.27
C ILE A 72 -10.54 -10.07 2.20
N ASP A 73 -10.16 -9.99 3.48
CA ASP A 73 -10.82 -9.14 4.47
C ASP A 73 -9.80 -8.30 5.26
N ASN A 74 -10.30 -7.54 6.23
CA ASN A 74 -9.45 -6.71 7.07
C ASN A 74 -8.46 -7.55 7.89
N ALA A 75 -8.89 -8.67 8.47
CA ALA A 75 -8.05 -9.50 9.33
C ALA A 75 -6.92 -10.16 8.55
N VAL A 76 -7.21 -10.66 7.34
CA VAL A 76 -6.21 -11.21 6.41
C VAL A 76 -5.17 -10.16 6.07
N LEU A 77 -5.58 -8.92 5.75
CA LEU A 77 -4.62 -7.86 5.44
C LEU A 77 -3.80 -7.46 6.67
N GLN A 78 -4.40 -7.39 7.85
CA GLN A 78 -3.69 -7.08 9.09
C GLN A 78 -2.64 -8.14 9.42
N ASP A 79 -2.98 -9.42 9.29
CA ASP A 79 -2.08 -10.57 9.49
C ASP A 79 -0.93 -10.55 8.47
N LYS A 80 -1.26 -10.46 7.18
CA LYS A 80 -0.26 -10.52 6.10
C LYS A 80 0.71 -9.33 6.12
N PHE A 81 0.21 -8.12 6.36
CA PHE A 81 1.03 -6.90 6.40
C PHE A 81 1.50 -6.52 7.80
N ASN A 82 1.29 -7.38 8.80
CA ASN A 82 1.62 -7.17 10.22
C ASN A 82 1.28 -5.75 10.69
N THR A 83 0.03 -5.31 10.48
CA THR A 83 -0.36 -3.91 10.69
C THR A 83 -1.75 -3.77 11.25
N GLY A 84 -1.94 -2.81 12.17
CA GLY A 84 -3.28 -2.37 12.59
C GLY A 84 -3.91 -1.36 11.62
N LEU A 85 -3.11 -0.71 10.77
CA LEU A 85 -3.52 0.42 9.93
C LEU A 85 -3.39 0.07 8.44
N VAL A 86 -4.19 -0.90 8.00
CA VAL A 86 -4.19 -1.47 6.64
C VAL A 86 -4.09 -0.42 5.54
N ALA A 87 -5.02 0.55 5.49
CA ALA A 87 -5.02 1.56 4.44
C ALA A 87 -3.75 2.43 4.43
N ARG A 88 -3.26 2.85 5.60
CA ARG A 88 -2.06 3.69 5.71
C ARG A 88 -0.81 2.92 5.32
N HIS A 89 -0.64 1.70 5.81
CA HIS A 89 0.52 0.86 5.46
C HIS A 89 0.52 0.48 4.00
N LEU A 90 -0.60 0.03 3.45
CA LEU A 90 -0.71 -0.31 2.04
C LEU A 90 -0.43 0.90 1.15
N SER A 91 -0.95 2.08 1.50
CA SER A 91 -0.68 3.31 0.75
C SER A 91 0.81 3.67 0.77
N ARG A 92 1.45 3.57 1.93
CA ARG A 92 2.89 3.79 2.10
C ARG A 92 3.71 2.82 1.26
N LEU A 93 3.44 1.51 1.38
CA LEU A 93 4.15 0.45 0.65
C LEU A 93 3.91 0.52 -0.87
N ALA A 94 2.70 0.90 -1.29
CA ALA A 94 2.34 1.14 -2.68
C ALA A 94 2.95 2.44 -3.23
N GLY A 95 3.62 3.24 -2.39
CA GLY A 95 4.25 4.50 -2.74
C GLY A 95 3.27 5.53 -3.28
N ILE A 96 1.98 5.45 -2.93
CA ILE A 96 0.99 6.45 -3.36
C ILE A 96 1.05 7.67 -2.42
N PRO A 97 0.81 8.89 -2.94
CA PRO A 97 0.87 10.08 -2.10
C PRO A 97 -0.19 10.05 -1.00
N LYS A 98 0.09 10.72 0.11
CA LYS A 98 -0.90 10.89 1.18
C LYS A 98 -2.10 11.68 0.66
N PRO A 99 -3.32 11.37 1.13
CA PRO A 99 -4.47 12.19 0.80
C PRO A 99 -4.23 13.61 1.32
N ALA A 100 -4.55 14.62 0.49
CA ALA A 100 -4.37 16.03 0.84
C ALA A 100 -5.18 16.46 2.09
N ASN A 101 -6.19 15.66 2.47
CA ASN A 101 -7.00 15.85 3.68
C ASN A 101 -6.76 14.71 4.68
N CYS A 102 -5.62 14.75 5.39
CA CYS A 102 -5.57 14.20 6.74
C CYS A 102 -5.90 15.35 7.69
N LEU A 103 -7.20 15.50 8.03
CA LEU A 103 -7.67 16.31 9.16
C LEU A 103 -7.89 15.40 10.37
#